data_AF-A0A7Y5NI36-F1
#
_entry.id   AF-A0A7Y5NI36-F1
#
_cell.length_a   1.000
_cell.length_b   1.000
_cell.length_c   1.000
_cell.angle_alpha   90.00
_cell.angle_beta   90.00
_cell.angle_gamma   90.00
#
_symmetry.space_group_name_H-M   'P 1'
#
loop_
_entity.id
_entity.type
_entity.pdbx_description
1 polymer ?
#
loop_
_entity_poly.entity_id
_entity_poly.type
_entity_poly.pdbx_seq_one_letter_code
_entity_poly.pdbx_strand_id
1 'polypeptide(L)'
;LSFDDFGDKLAGAVGRLTGDDAKAVELLGATVNDQVRSNADSLAQLASDAEGRVVLDSRRVTHPTYADAVVRAPGLVALDVAREDVYTQECFGPVGFLIRTASTDQSLAQLADTVHEHGAMTAAVYSTSDDVLDQARDAAAAGGVALSENLTGQIFVNQTAAFSDLHGTGANPAANAAYTDAAFVANRFRVITSRRHV
;
A
#
# COMPACT_ATOMS: atom_id res chain seq x y z
N LEU A 1 1.52 -23.33 -0.13
CA LEU A 1 1.08 -22.85 -1.48
C LEU A 1 2.34 -22.43 -2.20
N SER A 2 2.47 -22.71 -3.50
CA SER A 2 3.53 -22.06 -4.26
C SER A 2 3.24 -20.56 -4.40
N PHE A 3 4.24 -19.78 -4.80
CA PHE A 3 4.07 -18.37 -5.13
C PHE A 3 2.99 -18.15 -6.21
N ASP A 4 3.02 -18.98 -7.26
CA ASP A 4 2.08 -18.87 -8.37
C ASP A 4 0.66 -19.25 -7.94
N ASP A 5 0.51 -20.30 -7.12
CA ASP A 5 -0.81 -20.66 -6.55
C ASP A 5 -1.39 -19.53 -5.69
N PHE A 6 -0.53 -18.81 -4.95
CA PHE A 6 -0.96 -17.67 -4.15
C PHE A 6 -1.41 -16.52 -5.05
N GLY A 7 -0.60 -16.18 -6.07
CA GLY A 7 -0.94 -15.14 -7.03
C GLY A 7 -2.26 -15.40 -7.74
N ASP A 8 -2.48 -16.62 -8.23
CA ASP A 8 -3.71 -16.98 -8.93
C ASP A 8 -4.94 -16.96 -8.00
N LYS A 9 -4.78 -17.34 -6.72
CA LYS A 9 -5.84 -17.22 -5.71
C LYS A 9 -6.17 -15.78 -5.37
N LEU A 10 -5.16 -14.92 -5.25
CA LEU A 10 -5.32 -13.49 -5.00
C LEU A 10 -6.03 -12.82 -6.18
N ALA A 11 -5.57 -13.09 -7.41
CA ALA A 11 -6.23 -12.62 -8.64
C ALA A 11 -7.68 -13.08 -8.73
N GLY A 12 -7.96 -14.36 -8.42
CA GLY A 12 -9.32 -14.88 -8.37
C GLY A 12 -10.20 -14.20 -7.31
N ALA A 13 -9.64 -13.82 -6.16
CA ALA A 13 -10.38 -13.08 -5.13
C ALA A 13 -10.72 -11.66 -5.57
N VAL A 14 -9.74 -10.92 -6.12
CA VAL A 14 -9.95 -9.57 -6.67
C VAL A 14 -10.95 -9.61 -7.83
N GLY A 15 -10.83 -10.58 -8.74
CA GLY A 15 -11.75 -10.76 -9.86
C GLY A 15 -13.19 -11.04 -9.43
N ARG A 16 -13.40 -11.84 -8.37
CA ARG A 16 -14.75 -12.06 -7.80
C ARG A 16 -15.32 -10.79 -7.16
N LEU A 17 -14.49 -10.02 -6.47
CA LEU A 17 -14.91 -8.80 -5.79
C LEU A 17 -15.28 -7.68 -6.78
N THR A 18 -14.63 -7.66 -7.95
CA THR A 18 -14.74 -6.59 -8.94
C THR A 18 -15.44 -7.01 -10.23
N GLY A 19 -15.95 -8.25 -10.33
CA GLY A 19 -16.46 -8.81 -11.58
C GLY A 19 -17.86 -8.33 -12.01
N ASP A 20 -18.69 -7.90 -11.06
CA ASP A 20 -20.03 -7.36 -11.30
C ASP A 20 -19.95 -5.83 -11.34
N ASP A 21 -20.04 -5.24 -12.53
CA ASP A 21 -19.85 -3.80 -12.73
C ASP A 21 -20.75 -2.94 -11.83
N ALA A 22 -22.03 -3.31 -11.67
CA ALA A 22 -22.97 -2.55 -10.87
C ALA A 22 -22.60 -2.52 -9.38
N LYS A 23 -21.88 -3.54 -8.88
CA LYS A 23 -21.38 -3.59 -7.49
C LYS A 23 -19.97 -3.04 -7.37
N ALA A 24 -19.13 -3.28 -8.37
CA ALA A 24 -17.73 -2.90 -8.36
C ALA A 24 -17.55 -1.38 -8.28
N VAL A 25 -18.42 -0.60 -8.93
CA VAL A 25 -18.33 0.88 -8.89
C VAL A 25 -18.43 1.46 -7.49
N GLU A 26 -19.22 0.85 -6.60
CA GLU A 26 -19.38 1.30 -5.21
C GLU A 26 -18.12 1.05 -4.37
N LEU A 27 -17.29 0.08 -4.77
CA LEU A 27 -16.02 -0.23 -4.12
C LEU A 27 -14.85 0.53 -4.72
N LEU A 28 -14.79 0.59 -6.06
CA LEU A 28 -13.63 1.09 -6.79
C LEU A 28 -13.64 2.62 -6.94
N GLY A 29 -14.82 3.25 -6.95
CA GLY A 29 -14.96 4.65 -7.32
C GLY A 29 -14.51 4.91 -8.77
N ALA A 30 -14.09 6.14 -9.07
CA ALA A 30 -13.61 6.54 -10.39
C ALA A 30 -12.14 6.97 -10.36
N THR A 31 -11.42 6.70 -11.45
CA THR A 31 -10.02 7.11 -11.62
C THR A 31 -9.91 8.62 -11.82
N VAL A 32 -8.97 9.25 -11.11
CA VAL A 32 -8.88 10.71 -11.00
C VAL A 32 -8.33 11.42 -12.24
N ASN A 33 -7.41 10.80 -12.99
CA ASN A 33 -6.75 11.43 -14.14
C ASN A 33 -6.19 10.40 -15.14
N ASP A 34 -5.66 10.89 -16.27
CA ASP A 34 -5.14 10.03 -17.35
C ASP A 34 -3.87 9.28 -16.98
N GLN A 35 -3.04 9.80 -16.07
CA GLN A 35 -1.85 9.08 -15.60
C GLN A 35 -2.24 7.79 -14.87
N VAL A 36 -3.22 7.85 -13.97
CA VAL A 36 -3.74 6.66 -13.26
C VAL A 36 -4.30 5.64 -14.25
N ARG A 37 -4.99 6.12 -15.28
CA ARG A 37 -5.55 5.25 -16.34
C ARG A 37 -4.45 4.62 -17.18
N SER A 38 -3.40 5.37 -17.49
CA SER A 38 -2.23 4.86 -18.22
C SER A 38 -1.47 3.82 -17.41
N ASN A 39 -1.32 4.02 -16.09
CA ASN A 39 -0.68 3.04 -15.20
C ASN A 39 -1.50 1.72 -15.14
N ALA A 40 -2.83 1.82 -15.06
CA ALA A 40 -3.69 0.65 -15.10
C ALA A 40 -3.62 -0.10 -16.44
N ASP A 41 -3.49 0.63 -17.55
CA ASP A 41 -3.39 0.06 -18.90
C ASP A 41 -1.95 -0.42 -19.24
N SER A 42 -0.93 -0.20 -18.38
CA SER A 42 0.49 -0.52 -18.64
C SER A 42 1.00 -1.84 -18.04
N LEU A 43 0.14 -2.66 -17.43
CA LEU A 43 0.55 -3.87 -16.70
C LEU A 43 1.35 -4.87 -17.55
N ALA A 44 0.97 -5.06 -18.82
CA ALA A 44 1.70 -5.93 -19.73
C ALA A 44 3.11 -5.41 -20.02
N GLN A 45 3.27 -4.09 -20.16
CA GLN A 45 4.57 -3.45 -20.34
C GLN A 45 5.42 -3.57 -19.08
N LEU A 46 4.84 -3.26 -17.91
CA LEU A 46 5.51 -3.43 -16.61
C LEU A 46 5.97 -4.88 -16.39
N ALA A 47 5.13 -5.86 -16.71
CA ALA A 47 5.52 -7.26 -16.63
C ALA A 47 6.66 -7.59 -17.60
N SER A 48 6.62 -7.12 -18.84
CA SER A 48 7.69 -7.33 -19.81
C SER A 48 9.00 -6.70 -19.35
N ASP A 49 8.96 -5.45 -18.90
CA ASP A 49 10.15 -4.70 -18.47
C ASP A 49 10.76 -5.31 -17.21
N ALA A 50 9.93 -5.88 -16.33
CA ALA A 50 10.32 -6.55 -15.09
C ALA A 50 10.74 -8.03 -15.27
N GLU A 51 10.71 -8.57 -16.51
CA GLU A 51 10.83 -10.02 -16.76
C GLU A 51 9.83 -10.86 -15.92
N GLY A 52 8.67 -10.25 -15.65
CA GLY A 52 7.61 -10.76 -14.80
C GLY A 52 6.42 -11.34 -15.58
N ARG A 53 5.28 -11.42 -14.89
CA ARG A 53 4.03 -11.98 -15.41
C ARG A 53 2.84 -11.15 -14.96
N VAL A 54 1.93 -10.84 -15.89
CA VAL A 54 0.59 -10.34 -15.52
C VAL A 54 -0.20 -11.48 -14.87
N VAL A 55 -0.51 -11.34 -13.57
CA VAL A 55 -1.31 -12.30 -12.80
C VAL A 55 -2.79 -11.97 -12.92
N LEU A 56 -3.12 -10.67 -12.93
CA LEU A 56 -4.46 -10.15 -13.17
C LEU A 56 -4.34 -8.89 -14.03
N ASP A 57 -4.99 -8.88 -15.19
CA ASP A 57 -5.05 -7.67 -16.01
C ASP A 57 -6.06 -6.66 -15.45
N SER A 58 -5.81 -5.37 -15.66
CA SER A 58 -6.77 -4.33 -15.29
C SER A 58 -7.96 -4.40 -16.23
N ARG A 59 -9.15 -4.13 -15.69
CA ARG A 59 -10.39 -4.18 -16.46
C ARG A 59 -11.11 -2.84 -16.40
N ARG A 60 -11.63 -2.41 -17.54
CA ARG A 60 -12.57 -1.28 -17.60
C ARG A 60 -13.93 -1.71 -17.05
N VAL A 61 -14.48 -0.90 -16.16
CA VAL A 61 -15.78 -1.13 -15.52
C VAL A 61 -16.77 -0.09 -16.04
N THR A 62 -17.92 -0.52 -16.54
CA THR A 62 -18.96 0.39 -17.03
C THR A 62 -19.84 0.84 -15.87
N HIS A 63 -19.87 2.14 -15.60
CA HIS A 63 -20.71 2.67 -14.54
C HIS A 63 -22.19 2.68 -14.97
N PRO A 64 -23.12 2.08 -14.20
CA PRO A 64 -24.53 1.97 -14.61
C PRO A 64 -25.26 3.32 -14.69
N THR A 65 -24.93 4.25 -13.80
CA THR A 65 -25.56 5.57 -13.72
C THR A 65 -24.84 6.69 -14.47
N TYR A 66 -23.50 6.70 -14.49
CA TYR A 66 -22.69 7.79 -15.04
C TYR A 66 -21.91 7.32 -16.27
N ALA A 67 -22.46 7.55 -17.47
CA ALA A 67 -21.88 7.05 -18.72
C ALA A 67 -20.43 7.50 -18.97
N ASP A 68 -20.06 8.70 -18.51
CA ASP A 68 -18.73 9.29 -18.68
C ASP A 68 -17.75 8.97 -17.53
N ALA A 69 -18.19 8.24 -16.51
CA ALA A 69 -17.31 7.86 -15.40
C ALA A 69 -16.27 6.83 -15.87
N VAL A 70 -15.00 7.09 -15.53
CA VAL A 70 -13.91 6.18 -15.91
C VAL A 70 -13.44 5.36 -14.71
N VAL A 71 -13.87 4.10 -14.69
CA VAL A 71 -13.57 3.15 -13.62
C VAL A 71 -12.60 2.08 -14.14
N ARG A 72 -11.65 1.69 -13.29
CA ARG A 72 -10.65 0.65 -13.56
C ARG A 72 -10.59 -0.31 -12.37
N ALA A 73 -10.76 -1.60 -12.63
CA ALA A 73 -10.49 -2.63 -11.64
C ALA A 73 -8.97 -2.83 -11.48
N PRO A 74 -8.48 -3.24 -10.29
CA PRO A 74 -7.06 -3.42 -10.07
C PRO A 74 -6.46 -4.56 -10.88
N GLY A 75 -5.20 -4.40 -11.26
CA GLY A 75 -4.40 -5.49 -11.81
C GLY A 75 -3.18 -5.79 -10.95
N LEU A 76 -2.56 -6.93 -11.22
CA LEU A 76 -1.49 -7.52 -10.42
C LEU A 76 -0.39 -8.06 -11.34
N VAL A 77 0.84 -7.59 -11.14
CA VAL A 77 2.03 -8.08 -11.85
C VAL A 77 2.92 -8.82 -10.85
N ALA A 78 3.30 -10.05 -11.19
CA ALA A 78 4.30 -10.81 -10.47
C ALA A 78 5.69 -10.53 -11.02
N LEU A 79 6.66 -10.32 -10.13
CA LEU A 79 8.05 -10.04 -10.47
C LEU A 79 9.00 -10.53 -9.38
N ASP A 80 10.30 -10.56 -9.67
CA ASP A 80 11.34 -10.96 -8.71
C ASP A 80 11.82 -9.79 -7.85
N VAL A 81 12.22 -10.05 -6.61
CA VAL A 81 12.79 -9.06 -5.68
C VAL A 81 14.01 -8.34 -6.26
N ALA A 82 14.72 -8.92 -7.24
CA ALA A 82 15.81 -8.24 -7.92
C ALA A 82 15.39 -6.98 -8.72
N ARG A 83 14.08 -6.77 -8.96
CA ARG A 83 13.53 -5.67 -9.78
C ARG A 83 13.09 -4.46 -8.95
N GLU A 84 13.94 -4.05 -8.01
CA GLU A 84 13.76 -2.83 -7.22
C GLU A 84 13.54 -1.61 -8.12
N ASP A 85 14.22 -1.54 -9.27
CA ASP A 85 14.07 -0.50 -10.28
C ASP A 85 12.62 -0.27 -10.74
N VAL A 86 11.76 -1.30 -10.59
CA VAL A 86 10.34 -1.25 -10.93
C VAL A 86 9.47 -1.01 -9.71
N TYR A 87 9.56 -1.86 -8.67
CA TYR A 87 8.56 -1.87 -7.59
C TYR A 87 8.82 -0.84 -6.48
N THR A 88 10.00 -0.24 -6.40
CA THR A 88 10.28 0.84 -5.41
C THR A 88 9.86 2.22 -5.93
N GLN A 89 9.43 2.32 -7.19
CA GLN A 89 8.81 3.52 -7.72
C GLN A 89 7.32 3.57 -7.34
N GLU A 90 6.86 4.76 -6.94
CA GLU A 90 5.43 4.97 -6.68
C GLU A 90 4.64 4.83 -7.99
N CYS A 91 3.71 3.87 -8.01
CA CYS A 91 2.81 3.63 -9.13
C CYS A 91 1.39 4.05 -8.75
N PHE A 92 1.10 5.34 -8.85
CA PHE A 92 -0.21 5.87 -8.47
C PHE A 92 -1.34 5.24 -9.31
N GLY A 93 -2.26 4.52 -8.66
CA GLY A 93 -3.40 3.90 -9.30
C GLY A 93 -3.66 2.46 -8.84
N PRO A 94 -4.59 1.74 -9.49
CA PRO A 94 -4.99 0.41 -9.09
C PRO A 94 -4.03 -0.65 -9.67
N VAL A 95 -2.74 -0.53 -9.33
CA VAL A 95 -1.65 -1.43 -9.75
C VAL A 95 -1.06 -2.07 -8.50
N GLY A 96 -0.99 -3.41 -8.49
CA GLY A 96 -0.33 -4.17 -7.43
C GLY A 96 0.86 -4.96 -7.98
N PHE A 97 1.88 -5.14 -7.14
CA PHE A 97 3.00 -6.04 -7.41
C PHE A 97 2.97 -7.22 -6.45
N LEU A 98 3.14 -8.42 -7.00
CA LEU A 98 3.41 -9.63 -6.23
C LEU A 98 4.89 -9.96 -6.38
N ILE A 99 5.68 -9.75 -5.33
CA ILE A 99 7.13 -9.81 -5.40
C ILE A 99 7.61 -11.14 -4.84
N ARG A 100 8.36 -11.91 -5.63
CA ARG A 100 8.95 -13.17 -5.21
C ARG A 100 10.26 -12.90 -4.47
N THR A 101 10.33 -13.36 -3.23
CA THR A 101 11.55 -13.39 -2.43
C THR A 101 12.00 -14.84 -2.22
N ALA A 102 13.26 -15.01 -1.81
CA ALA A 102 13.86 -16.30 -1.49
C ALA A 102 13.39 -16.84 -0.13
N SER A 103 13.03 -15.95 0.81
CA SER A 103 12.60 -16.31 2.17
C SER A 103 11.80 -15.19 2.83
N THR A 104 11.14 -15.53 3.94
CA THR A 104 10.50 -14.54 4.83
C THR A 104 11.51 -13.52 5.35
N ASP A 105 12.70 -13.96 5.75
CA ASP A 105 13.76 -13.07 6.25
C ASP A 105 14.14 -12.03 5.19
N GLN A 106 14.23 -12.42 3.92
CA GLN A 106 14.47 -11.47 2.83
C GLN A 106 13.29 -10.51 2.66
N SER A 107 12.04 -10.98 2.76
CA SER A 107 10.86 -10.10 2.70
C SER A 107 10.85 -9.05 3.81
N LEU A 108 11.26 -9.42 5.03
CA LEU A 108 11.30 -8.51 6.17
C LEU A 108 12.46 -7.51 6.05
N ALA A 109 13.63 -7.96 5.58
CA ALA A 109 14.74 -7.06 5.25
C ALA A 109 14.33 -6.06 4.16
N GLN A 110 13.71 -6.54 3.07
CA GLN A 110 13.23 -5.69 1.99
C GLN A 110 12.20 -4.67 2.47
N LEU A 111 11.29 -5.07 3.37
CA LEU A 111 10.33 -4.16 3.99
C LEU A 111 11.05 -3.02 4.72
N ALA A 112 12.01 -3.33 5.58
CA ALA A 112 12.74 -2.31 6.33
C ALA A 112 13.49 -1.35 5.39
N ASP A 113 14.26 -1.89 4.44
CA ASP A 113 15.10 -1.12 3.53
C ASP A 113 14.26 -0.23 2.60
N THR A 114 13.24 -0.79 1.97
CA THR A 114 12.38 -0.05 1.01
C THR A 114 11.61 1.06 1.72
N VAL A 115 11.09 0.80 2.92
CA VAL A 115 10.37 1.81 3.69
C VAL A 115 11.32 2.91 4.16
N HIS A 116 12.53 2.55 4.59
CA HIS A 116 13.52 3.53 5.02
C HIS A 116 13.94 4.46 3.87
N GLU A 117 14.19 3.90 2.68
CA GLU A 117 14.71 4.63 1.54
C GLU A 117 13.62 5.42 0.78
N HIS A 118 12.45 4.83 0.58
CA HIS A 118 11.40 5.39 -0.27
C HIS A 118 10.16 5.86 0.50
N GLY A 119 10.05 5.48 1.78
CA GLY A 119 8.92 5.83 2.63
C GLY A 119 7.70 4.93 2.44
N ALA A 120 6.93 4.76 3.51
CA ALA A 120 5.61 4.13 3.44
C ALA A 120 4.69 4.65 4.55
N MET A 121 3.39 4.66 4.27
CA MET A 121 2.36 4.99 5.26
C MET A 121 1.93 3.77 6.07
N THR A 122 1.91 2.59 5.45
CA THR A 122 1.32 1.38 6.01
C THR A 122 2.11 0.14 5.63
N ALA A 123 2.23 -0.81 6.55
CA ALA A 123 2.74 -2.16 6.29
C ALA A 123 1.77 -3.21 6.85
N ALA A 124 1.74 -4.40 6.24
CA ALA A 124 0.99 -5.53 6.76
C ALA A 124 1.80 -6.83 6.66
N VAL A 125 1.70 -7.68 7.67
CA VAL A 125 2.33 -9.01 7.71
C VAL A 125 1.28 -10.10 7.95
N TYR A 126 1.47 -11.24 7.30
CA TYR A 126 0.65 -12.45 7.48
C TYR A 126 1.55 -13.62 7.83
N SER A 127 1.43 -14.11 9.06
CA SER A 127 2.21 -15.24 9.56
C SER A 127 1.50 -15.89 10.74
N THR A 128 1.62 -17.22 10.84
CA THR A 128 1.23 -17.99 12.02
C THR A 128 2.42 -18.28 12.95
N SER A 129 3.61 -17.78 12.62
CA SER A 129 4.81 -17.89 13.45
C SER A 129 5.01 -16.61 14.26
N ASP A 130 5.00 -16.72 15.58
CA ASP A 130 5.23 -15.58 16.47
C ASP A 130 6.60 -14.94 16.26
N ASP A 131 7.63 -15.75 15.99
CA ASP A 131 8.99 -15.27 15.68
C ASP A 131 9.02 -14.37 14.44
N VAL A 132 8.26 -14.73 13.40
CA VAL A 132 8.14 -13.89 12.19
C VAL A 132 7.37 -12.60 12.48
N LEU A 133 6.36 -12.64 13.37
CA LEU A 133 5.61 -11.45 13.75
C LEU A 133 6.49 -10.48 14.57
N ASP A 134 7.31 -11.01 15.47
CA ASP A 134 8.29 -10.20 16.21
C ASP A 134 9.31 -9.54 15.26
N GLN A 135 9.87 -10.30 14.32
CA GLN A 135 10.78 -9.75 13.32
C GLN A 135 10.10 -8.71 12.41
N ALA A 136 8.81 -8.87 12.11
CA ALA A 136 8.06 -7.89 11.33
C ALA A 136 7.85 -6.58 12.09
N ARG A 137 7.61 -6.64 13.41
CA ARG A 137 7.56 -5.45 14.28
C ARG A 137 8.88 -4.71 14.29
N ASP A 138 9.99 -5.44 14.39
CA ASP A 138 11.34 -4.86 14.34
C ASP A 138 11.63 -4.21 12.98
N ALA A 139 11.29 -4.88 11.87
CA ALA A 139 11.44 -4.33 10.53
C ALA A 139 10.59 -3.07 10.31
N ALA A 140 9.34 -3.08 10.74
CA ALA A 140 8.45 -1.93 10.65
C ALA A 140 8.93 -0.76 11.52
N ALA A 141 9.45 -1.02 12.72
CA ALA A 141 10.04 -0.02 13.58
C ALA A 141 11.33 0.58 12.98
N ALA A 142 12.20 -0.25 12.39
CA ALA A 142 13.41 0.19 11.71
C ALA A 142 13.11 1.07 10.48
N GLY A 143 12.11 0.69 9.68
CA GLY A 143 11.62 1.51 8.56
C GLY A 143 10.79 2.71 9.00
N GLY A 144 10.30 2.74 10.24
CA GLY A 144 9.45 3.81 10.75
C GLY A 144 8.05 3.82 10.13
N VAL A 145 7.39 2.67 10.00
CA VAL A 145 6.03 2.52 9.44
C VAL A 145 5.08 1.82 10.41
N ALA A 146 3.79 2.16 10.37
CA ALA A 146 2.76 1.47 11.13
C ALA A 146 2.52 0.06 10.56
N LEU A 147 2.51 -0.95 11.43
CA LEU A 147 2.32 -2.35 11.07
C LEU A 147 0.93 -2.86 11.45
N SER A 148 0.29 -3.58 10.53
CA SER A 148 -0.88 -4.41 10.78
C SER A 148 -0.53 -5.89 10.69
N GLU A 149 -1.06 -6.72 11.60
CA GLU A 149 -0.76 -8.14 11.65
C GLU A 149 -2.02 -8.98 11.40
N ASN A 150 -1.94 -9.92 10.46
CA ASN A 150 -2.97 -10.94 10.22
C ASN A 150 -4.40 -10.36 10.02
N LEU A 151 -4.54 -9.34 9.17
CA LEU A 151 -5.84 -8.75 8.81
C LEU A 151 -6.68 -9.72 7.97
N THR A 152 -7.40 -10.64 8.62
CA THR A 152 -8.27 -11.63 7.97
C THR A 152 -9.77 -11.36 8.18
N GLY A 153 -10.10 -10.15 8.64
CA GLY A 153 -11.46 -9.72 8.97
C GLY A 153 -11.91 -8.50 8.15
N GLN A 154 -12.72 -7.65 8.77
CA GLN A 154 -13.28 -6.44 8.13
C GLN A 154 -12.46 -5.18 8.38
N ILE A 155 -11.28 -5.33 8.97
CA ILE A 155 -10.27 -4.28 9.08
C ILE A 155 -9.28 -4.49 7.97
N PHE A 156 -9.02 -3.43 7.22
CA PHE A 156 -8.12 -3.43 6.07
C PHE A 156 -6.98 -2.45 6.31
N VAL A 157 -5.80 -2.72 5.74
CA VAL A 157 -4.58 -1.92 5.96
C VAL A 157 -4.73 -0.44 5.56
N ASN A 158 -5.70 -0.11 4.70
CA ASN A 158 -6.01 1.26 4.27
C ASN A 158 -6.86 2.04 5.28
N GLN A 159 -7.36 1.41 6.33
CA GLN A 159 -8.20 2.05 7.33
C GLN A 159 -7.37 2.55 8.52
N THR A 160 -7.63 3.78 8.95
CA THR A 160 -7.07 4.38 10.17
C THR A 160 -8.18 5.11 10.92
N ALA A 161 -8.27 4.91 12.22
CA ALA A 161 -9.24 5.56 13.10
C ALA A 161 -8.61 6.75 13.86
N ALA A 162 -9.25 7.92 13.76
CA ALA A 162 -8.87 9.07 14.57
C ALA A 162 -8.90 8.73 16.07
N PHE A 163 -8.02 9.38 16.84
CA PHE A 163 -7.83 9.16 18.29
C PHE A 163 -7.24 7.79 18.68
N SER A 164 -6.84 6.96 17.71
CA SER A 164 -6.12 5.70 17.93
C SER A 164 -4.89 5.63 17.03
N ASP A 165 -5.11 5.68 15.73
CA ASP A 165 -4.10 5.34 14.74
C ASP A 165 -3.40 6.60 14.26
N LEU A 166 -2.08 6.65 14.44
CA LEU A 166 -1.26 7.73 13.90
C LEU A 166 -1.06 7.48 12.41
N HIS A 167 -1.61 8.37 11.58
CA HIS A 167 -1.42 8.29 10.14
C HIS A 167 -0.10 8.95 9.74
N GLY A 168 0.83 8.15 9.24
CA GLY A 168 2.23 8.53 9.10
C GLY A 168 2.94 8.60 10.46
N THR A 169 4.26 8.44 10.45
CA THR A 169 5.09 8.44 11.66
C THR A 169 5.95 9.68 11.80
N GLY A 170 6.26 10.37 10.70
CA GLY A 170 7.30 11.39 10.67
C GLY A 170 8.73 10.84 10.56
N ALA A 171 8.91 9.51 10.51
CA ALA A 171 10.20 8.84 10.63
C ALA A 171 10.76 8.29 9.31
N ASN A 172 10.02 8.42 8.20
CA ASN A 172 10.44 7.97 6.87
C ASN A 172 10.05 9.01 5.78
N PRO A 173 10.58 8.89 4.55
CA PRO A 173 10.38 9.90 3.49
C PRO A 173 8.92 10.17 3.09
N ALA A 174 7.98 9.28 3.41
CA ALA A 174 6.59 9.43 2.97
C ALA A 174 5.82 10.52 3.75
N ALA A 175 6.24 10.83 4.99
CA ALA A 175 5.72 11.99 5.72
C ALA A 175 6.71 12.45 6.80
N ASN A 176 6.85 13.77 6.97
CA ASN A 176 7.71 14.37 7.99
C ASN A 176 6.99 14.67 9.33
N ALA A 177 5.74 14.25 9.47
CA ALA A 177 4.95 14.36 10.69
C ALA A 177 3.87 13.26 10.74
N ALA A 178 3.35 12.99 11.93
CA ALA A 178 2.20 12.12 12.16
C ALA A 178 0.89 12.92 12.25
N TYR A 179 -0.22 12.33 11.82
CA TYR A 179 -1.58 12.86 12.06
C TYR A 179 -2.29 12.04 13.15
N THR A 180 -2.48 12.57 14.36
CA THR A 180 -1.78 13.74 14.91
C THR A 180 -1.13 13.38 16.23
N ASP A 181 0.05 13.94 16.46
CA ASP A 181 0.76 13.91 17.74
C ASP A 181 0.95 15.34 18.29
N ALA A 182 1.68 15.47 19.40
CA ALA A 182 1.98 16.76 19.98
C ALA A 182 2.92 17.60 19.08
N ALA A 183 3.88 16.97 18.41
CA ALA A 183 4.85 17.65 17.55
C ALA A 183 4.16 18.33 16.36
N PHE A 184 3.07 17.74 15.85
CA PHE A 184 2.26 18.29 14.76
C PHE A 184 1.72 19.70 15.05
N VAL A 185 1.43 20.03 16.32
CA VAL A 185 0.76 21.30 16.71
C VAL A 185 1.59 22.19 17.61
N ALA A 186 2.45 21.63 18.47
CA ALA A 186 3.15 22.38 19.52
C ALA A 186 4.04 23.50 18.96
N ASN A 187 4.59 23.30 17.76
CA ASN A 187 5.48 24.28 17.14
C ASN A 187 4.74 25.34 16.30
N ARG A 188 3.41 25.41 16.32
CA ARG A 188 2.61 26.40 15.55
C ARG A 188 2.39 27.75 16.25
N PHE A 189 2.70 27.87 17.55
CA PHE A 189 2.59 29.13 18.31
C PHE A 189 3.72 29.29 19.32
N ARG A 190 4.00 30.53 19.75
CA ARG A 190 5.02 30.84 20.76
C ARG A 190 4.39 31.60 21.93
N VAL A 191 4.98 31.47 23.12
CA VAL A 191 4.53 32.18 24.33
C VAL A 191 5.56 33.23 24.69
N ILE A 192 5.14 34.49 24.81
CA ILE A 192 5.98 35.62 25.24
C ILE A 192 5.50 36.06 26.62
N THR A 193 6.37 35.98 27.62
CA THR A 193 6.04 36.30 29.02
C THR A 193 6.64 37.63 29.45
N SER A 194 5.94 38.38 30.31
CA SER A 194 6.46 39.54 31.02
C SER A 194 6.19 39.42 32.53
N ARG A 195 7.01 40.07 33.37
CA ARG A 195 6.85 40.09 34.83
C ARG A 195 7.25 41.44 35.43
N ARG A 196 6.64 41.81 36.56
CA ARG A 196 6.97 42.99 37.37
C ARG A 196 6.75 42.73 38.86
N HIS A 197 7.34 43.54 39.73
CA HIS A 197 7.05 43.53 41.17
C HIS A 197 5.59 43.95 41.45
N VAL A 198 5.02 43.40 42.52
CA VAL A 198 3.73 43.79 43.14
C VAL A 198 3.94 44.07 44.61
#